data_AF-A0A6I5HRQ5-F1
#
_entry.id   AF-A0A6I5HRQ5-F1
#
_cell.length_a   1.000
_cell.length_b   1.000
_cell.length_c   1.000
_cell.angle_alpha   90.00
_cell.angle_beta   90.00
_cell.angle_gamma   90.00
#
_symmetry.space_group_name_H-M   'P 1'
#
loop_
_entity.id
_entity.type
_entity.pdbx_description
1 polymer ?
#
loop_
_entity_poly.entity_id
_entity_poly.type
_entity_poly.pdbx_seq_one_letter_code
_entity_poly.pdbx_strand_id
1 'polypeptide(L)'
;MNKRMLAVTPLALVAGLVFAPVSSAAPGGTPAVACGRLVDVRTLPAGTNLDLLNEAARGLGLREVPTVAGGGCDVSIRTDAYSGTTPYPRKGPVVLRAGEYAPRQQYCTDSVSVDGAFTFPGSDGPPIPGLVVFASGCTEEVNPLLV
;
A
#
# COMPACT_ATOMS: atom_id res chain seq x y z
N MET A 1 45.37 -4.83 55.79
CA MET A 1 45.59 -4.33 54.41
C MET A 1 44.90 -5.27 53.43
N ASN A 2 43.97 -4.72 52.63
CA ASN A 2 43.49 -5.07 51.27
C ASN A 2 43.36 -6.56 50.86
N LYS A 3 42.29 -7.03 50.19
CA LYS A 3 41.58 -6.50 49.01
C LYS A 3 40.16 -7.08 48.96
N ARG A 4 39.13 -6.24 48.76
CA ARG A 4 37.77 -6.68 48.39
C ARG A 4 37.77 -7.02 46.91
N MET A 5 37.45 -8.26 46.55
CA MET A 5 37.24 -8.70 45.17
C MET A 5 35.90 -8.15 44.66
N LEU A 6 35.93 -7.48 43.51
CA LEU A 6 34.77 -7.10 42.71
C LEU A 6 34.19 -8.36 42.06
N ALA A 7 32.97 -8.75 42.43
CA ALA A 7 32.15 -9.64 41.61
C ALA A 7 31.36 -8.77 40.62
N VAL A 8 31.84 -8.74 39.38
CA VAL A 8 31.09 -8.20 38.24
C VAL A 8 30.08 -9.29 37.83
N THR A 9 28.81 -9.08 38.17
CA THR A 9 27.71 -9.90 37.67
C THR A 9 27.35 -9.39 36.28
N PRO A 10 27.51 -10.17 35.19
CA PRO A 10 26.99 -9.77 33.91
C PRO A 10 25.46 -9.90 33.98
N LEU A 11 24.75 -8.77 33.97
CA LEU A 11 23.35 -8.75 33.58
C LEU A 11 23.27 -9.27 32.14
N ALA A 12 22.90 -10.53 31.99
CA ALA A 12 22.47 -11.06 30.70
C ALA A 12 21.22 -10.27 30.29
N LEU A 13 21.40 -9.31 29.37
CA LEU A 13 20.29 -8.79 28.58
C LEU A 13 19.73 -9.96 27.77
N VAL A 14 18.70 -10.61 28.31
CA VAL A 14 17.77 -11.38 27.50
C VAL A 14 17.00 -10.32 26.71
N ALA A 15 17.52 -9.99 25.53
CA ALA A 15 16.78 -9.27 24.51
C ALA A 15 15.62 -10.18 24.09
N GLY A 16 14.51 -10.07 24.82
CA GLY A 16 13.23 -10.57 24.35
C GLY A 16 12.92 -9.84 23.06
N LEU A 17 13.11 -10.50 21.93
CA LEU A 17 12.50 -10.14 20.66
C LEU A 17 10.99 -10.28 20.84
N VAL A 18 10.37 -9.27 21.47
CA VAL A 18 8.94 -9.05 21.35
C VAL A 18 8.75 -8.71 19.87
N PHE A 19 8.11 -9.63 19.13
CA PHE A 19 7.58 -9.35 17.82
C PHE A 19 6.56 -8.22 17.98
N ALA A 20 7.03 -6.97 17.91
CA ALA A 20 6.13 -5.85 17.79
C ALA A 20 5.29 -6.13 16.54
N PRO A 21 3.95 -6.15 16.62
CA PRO A 21 3.14 -6.27 15.43
C PRO A 21 3.60 -5.15 14.50
N VAL A 22 3.94 -5.50 13.27
CA VAL A 22 4.31 -4.52 12.25
C VAL A 22 3.15 -3.55 12.18
N SER A 23 3.31 -2.39 12.80
CA SER A 23 2.22 -1.42 12.88
C SER A 23 2.02 -0.91 11.47
N SER A 24 0.91 -1.33 10.88
CA SER A 24 0.40 -0.78 9.63
C SER A 24 0.28 0.74 9.79
N ALA A 25 0.87 1.48 8.87
CA ALA A 25 0.68 2.91 8.70
C ALA A 25 -0.78 3.24 8.37
N ALA A 26 -1.51 2.30 7.75
CA ALA A 26 -2.94 2.46 7.52
C ALA A 26 -3.72 2.37 8.85
N PRO A 27 -4.57 3.38 9.17
CA PRO A 27 -5.49 3.31 10.29
C PRO A 27 -6.38 2.05 10.23
N GLY A 28 -6.76 1.53 11.40
CA GLY A 28 -7.73 0.44 11.49
C GLY A 28 -9.03 0.78 10.76
N GLY A 29 -9.52 -0.14 9.94
CA GLY A 29 -10.70 0.08 9.09
C GLY A 29 -10.43 0.84 7.78
N THR A 30 -9.17 1.06 7.39
CA THR A 30 -8.88 1.54 6.03
C THR A 30 -9.27 0.46 5.02
N PRO A 31 -10.06 0.78 3.98
CA PRO A 31 -10.41 -0.19 2.95
C PRO A 31 -9.16 -0.64 2.19
N ALA A 32 -9.08 -1.93 1.90
CA ALA A 32 -8.02 -2.51 1.09
C ALA A 32 -8.57 -3.00 -0.24
N VAL A 33 -7.77 -2.89 -1.30
CA VAL A 33 -8.09 -3.42 -2.63
C VAL A 33 -6.91 -4.19 -3.22
N ALA A 34 -7.21 -5.31 -3.88
CA ALA A 34 -6.21 -6.15 -4.55
C ALA A 34 -6.30 -5.93 -6.04
N CYS A 35 -5.28 -5.31 -6.61
CA CYS A 35 -5.21 -5.02 -8.03
C CYS A 35 -4.44 -6.12 -8.76
N GLY A 36 -4.98 -6.57 -9.89
CA GLY A 36 -4.26 -7.45 -10.81
C GLY A 36 -2.98 -6.79 -11.33
N ARG A 37 -2.93 -5.45 -11.35
CA ARG A 37 -1.71 -4.69 -11.60
C ARG A 37 -1.66 -3.42 -10.77
N LEU A 38 -0.50 -3.15 -10.20
CA LEU A 38 -0.20 -1.95 -9.43
C LEU A 38 1.08 -1.33 -9.99
N VAL A 39 1.09 -0.01 -10.19
CA VAL A 39 2.21 0.73 -10.76
C VAL A 39 2.53 1.92 -9.87
N ASP A 40 3.80 2.06 -9.47
CA ASP A 40 4.32 3.30 -8.90
C ASP A 40 4.66 4.26 -10.04
N VAL A 41 3.81 5.28 -10.20
CA VAL A 41 3.90 6.27 -11.28
C VAL A 41 5.23 7.04 -11.21
N ARG A 42 5.83 7.18 -10.02
CA ARG A 42 7.11 7.89 -9.83
C ARG A 42 8.30 7.13 -10.40
N THR A 43 8.14 5.82 -10.61
CA THR A 43 9.20 4.93 -11.11
C THR A 43 9.12 4.69 -12.61
N LEU A 44 8.13 5.27 -13.29
CA LEU A 44 7.98 5.13 -14.73
C LEU A 44 9.15 5.77 -15.49
N PRO A 45 9.53 5.22 -16.66
CA PRO A 45 10.64 5.75 -17.45
C PRO A 45 10.48 7.24 -17.76
N ALA A 46 11.59 7.98 -17.71
CA ALA A 46 11.61 9.38 -18.13
C ALA A 46 11.11 9.53 -19.58
N GLY A 47 10.23 10.51 -19.81
CA GLY A 47 9.59 10.70 -21.12
C GLY A 47 8.27 9.92 -21.30
N THR A 48 7.86 9.10 -20.33
CA THR A 48 6.51 8.56 -20.29
C THR A 48 5.49 9.70 -20.21
N ASN A 49 4.55 9.75 -21.14
CA ASN A 49 3.46 10.72 -21.08
C ASN A 49 2.48 10.32 -19.96
N LEU A 50 2.43 11.12 -18.91
CA LEU A 50 1.56 10.92 -17.75
C LEU A 50 0.31 11.82 -17.77
N ASP A 51 0.16 12.66 -18.80
CA ASP A 51 -0.91 13.68 -18.85
C ASP A 51 -2.28 13.03 -18.79
N LEU A 52 -2.52 11.98 -19.59
CA LEU A 52 -3.79 11.25 -19.58
C LEU A 52 -4.13 10.66 -18.21
N LEU A 53 -3.12 10.15 -17.49
CA LEU A 53 -3.29 9.57 -16.15
C LEU A 53 -3.63 10.68 -15.14
N ASN A 54 -2.92 11.81 -15.21
CA ASN A 54 -3.12 12.96 -14.33
C ASN A 54 -4.46 13.65 -14.59
N GLU A 55 -4.85 13.80 -15.85
CA GLU A 55 -6.14 14.36 -16.27
C GLU A 55 -7.30 13.46 -15.83
N ALA A 56 -7.19 12.15 -16.02
CA ALA A 56 -8.19 11.20 -15.55
C ALA A 56 -8.36 11.27 -14.02
N ALA A 57 -7.26 11.22 -13.27
CA ALA A 57 -7.29 11.31 -11.81
C ALA A 57 -7.89 12.64 -11.33
N ARG A 58 -7.51 13.76 -11.94
CA ARG A 58 -8.06 15.08 -11.63
C ARG A 58 -9.54 15.19 -11.98
N GLY A 59 -9.97 14.66 -13.12
CA GLY A 59 -11.37 14.63 -13.55
C GLY A 59 -12.27 13.84 -12.60
N LEU A 60 -11.71 12.82 -11.94
CA LEU A 60 -12.37 12.05 -10.87
C LEU A 60 -12.30 12.75 -9.49
N GLY A 61 -11.62 13.88 -9.40
CA GLY A 61 -11.53 14.70 -8.20
C GLY A 61 -10.42 14.31 -7.22
N LEU A 62 -9.34 13.67 -7.70
CA LEU A 62 -8.12 13.50 -6.91
C LEU A 62 -7.46 14.87 -6.71
N ARG A 63 -7.07 15.17 -5.47
CA ARG A 63 -6.54 16.50 -5.12
C ARG A 63 -5.11 16.70 -5.57
N GLU A 64 -4.32 15.65 -5.50
CA GLU A 64 -2.89 15.66 -5.82
C GLU A 64 -2.61 14.85 -7.09
N VAL A 65 -1.38 14.97 -7.59
CA VAL A 65 -0.91 14.14 -8.68
C VAL A 65 -0.83 12.69 -8.19
N PRO A 66 -1.44 11.74 -8.91
CA PRO A 66 -1.39 10.33 -8.52
C PRO A 66 0.05 9.81 -8.54
N THR A 67 0.47 9.22 -7.44
CA THR A 67 1.78 8.54 -7.29
C THR A 67 1.66 7.05 -7.53
N VAL A 68 0.47 6.48 -7.40
CA VAL A 68 0.19 5.05 -7.60
C VAL A 68 -1.07 4.91 -8.42
N ALA A 69 -1.07 3.94 -9.34
CA ALA A 69 -2.24 3.53 -10.07
C ALA A 69 -2.41 2.01 -10.00
N GLY A 70 -3.63 1.56 -9.75
CA GLY A 70 -4.04 0.15 -9.71
C GLY A 70 -5.11 -0.13 -10.76
N GLY A 71 -5.07 -1.31 -11.37
CA GLY A 71 -5.99 -1.72 -12.42
C GLY A 71 -6.46 -3.16 -12.19
N GLY A 72 -7.74 -3.40 -12.48
CA GLY A 72 -8.39 -4.68 -12.17
C GLY A 72 -8.43 -4.94 -10.67
N CYS A 73 -8.84 -3.94 -9.89
CA CYS A 73 -8.85 -4.02 -8.44
C CYS A 73 -10.13 -4.68 -7.89
N ASP A 74 -9.96 -5.62 -6.96
CA ASP A 74 -11.05 -6.19 -6.15
C ASP A 74 -11.20 -5.38 -4.85
N VAL A 75 -12.43 -4.97 -4.55
CA VAL A 75 -12.81 -4.15 -3.39
C VAL A 75 -13.21 -4.95 -2.16
N SER A 76 -13.27 -6.28 -2.26
CA SER A 76 -13.81 -7.15 -1.21
C SER A 76 -12.72 -7.95 -0.50
N ILE A 77 -11.56 -7.32 -0.23
CA ILE A 77 -10.45 -7.97 0.46
C ILE A 77 -10.30 -7.50 1.90
N ARG A 78 -9.61 -8.31 2.72
CA ARG A 78 -9.32 -7.97 4.11
C ARG A 78 -8.18 -6.98 4.22
N THR A 79 -8.28 -6.04 5.16
CA THR A 79 -7.20 -5.09 5.47
C THR A 79 -6.08 -5.76 6.27
N ASP A 80 -6.43 -6.63 7.21
CA ASP A 80 -5.51 -7.42 8.03
C ASP A 80 -6.08 -8.83 8.36
N ALA A 81 -5.29 -9.65 9.05
CA ALA A 81 -5.64 -11.06 9.31
C ALA A 81 -6.80 -11.23 10.30
N TYR A 82 -7.08 -10.20 11.10
CA TYR A 82 -8.01 -10.26 12.24
C TYR A 82 -9.31 -9.49 11.97
N SER A 83 -9.32 -8.56 11.01
CA SER A 83 -10.48 -7.76 10.62
C SER A 83 -11.37 -8.44 9.57
N GLY A 84 -12.63 -7.99 9.50
CA GLY A 84 -13.48 -8.23 8.34
C GLY A 84 -13.03 -7.43 7.10
N THR A 85 -13.80 -7.52 6.03
CA THR A 85 -13.63 -6.67 4.85
C THR A 85 -14.21 -5.29 5.10
N THR A 86 -13.49 -4.24 4.70
CA THR A 86 -14.02 -2.87 4.70
C THR A 86 -14.24 -2.45 3.25
N PRO A 87 -15.49 -2.22 2.81
CA PRO A 87 -15.77 -1.85 1.43
C PRO A 87 -15.07 -0.56 1.04
N TYR A 88 -14.40 -0.56 -0.12
CA TYR A 88 -13.79 0.65 -0.65
C TYR A 88 -14.88 1.61 -1.19
N PRO A 89 -15.03 2.83 -0.64
CA PRO A 89 -16.09 3.76 -1.01
C PRO A 89 -15.82 4.52 -2.32
N ARG A 90 -14.88 4.03 -3.14
CA ARG A 90 -14.44 4.60 -4.43
C ARG A 90 -13.67 5.93 -4.36
N LYS A 91 -13.51 6.52 -3.17
CA LYS A 91 -12.70 7.71 -2.90
C LYS A 91 -12.17 7.74 -1.46
N GLY A 92 -11.01 8.37 -1.25
CA GLY A 92 -10.43 8.64 0.08
C GLY A 92 -9.26 7.71 0.41
N PRO A 93 -8.95 7.49 1.69
CA PRO A 93 -7.84 6.62 2.09
C PRO A 93 -8.05 5.18 1.63
N VAL A 94 -6.98 4.53 1.15
CA VAL A 94 -7.04 3.15 0.65
C VAL A 94 -5.70 2.44 0.83
N VAL A 95 -5.74 1.13 1.04
CA VAL A 95 -4.59 0.24 0.94
C VAL A 95 -4.63 -0.46 -0.42
N LEU A 96 -3.60 -0.26 -1.24
CA LEU A 96 -3.45 -0.90 -2.55
C LEU A 96 -2.45 -2.07 -2.48
N ARG A 97 -2.80 -3.21 -3.09
CA ARG A 97 -1.91 -4.37 -3.20
C ARG A 97 -1.86 -4.91 -4.62
N ALA A 98 -0.70 -5.44 -5.02
CA ALA A 98 -0.55 -6.18 -6.28
C ALA A 98 -1.01 -7.64 -6.11
N GLY A 99 -2.29 -7.82 -5.77
CA GLY A 99 -2.87 -9.08 -5.31
C GLY A 99 -3.01 -9.16 -3.79
N GLU A 100 -3.95 -9.99 -3.31
CA GLU A 100 -4.33 -10.04 -1.89
C GLU A 100 -3.15 -10.37 -0.95
N TYR A 101 -2.30 -11.32 -1.37
CA TYR A 101 -1.16 -11.83 -0.61
C TYR A 101 0.19 -11.27 -1.09
N ALA A 102 0.21 -10.10 -1.73
CA ALA A 102 1.47 -9.44 -2.08
C ALA A 102 2.30 -9.15 -0.80
N PRO A 103 3.63 -9.31 -0.81
CA PRO A 103 4.47 -9.11 0.39
C PRO A 103 4.50 -7.66 0.89
N ARG A 104 4.20 -6.72 0.00
CA ARG A 104 4.17 -5.28 0.25
C ARG A 104 2.80 -4.74 -0.12
N GLN A 105 2.40 -3.69 0.57
CA GLN A 105 1.20 -2.91 0.26
C GLN A 105 1.53 -1.41 0.27
N GLN A 106 0.68 -0.60 -0.35
CA GLN A 106 0.77 0.85 -0.29
C GLN A 106 -0.43 1.42 0.44
N TYR A 107 -0.20 2.09 1.56
CA TYR A 107 -1.21 2.93 2.19
C TYR A 107 -1.20 4.31 1.56
N CYS A 108 -2.31 4.73 0.98
CA CYS A 108 -2.48 6.04 0.37
C CYS A 108 -3.56 6.83 1.11
N THR A 109 -3.27 8.10 1.40
CA THR A 109 -4.17 8.98 2.17
C THR A 109 -5.32 9.55 1.34
N ASP A 110 -5.17 9.62 0.01
CA ASP A 110 -6.21 10.04 -0.91
C ASP A 110 -6.20 9.18 -2.16
N SER A 111 -7.39 8.84 -2.65
CA SER A 111 -7.57 8.05 -3.86
C SER A 111 -8.94 8.31 -4.48
N VAL A 112 -9.05 7.99 -5.75
CA VAL A 112 -10.30 8.00 -6.52
C VAL A 112 -10.32 6.78 -7.42
N SER A 113 -11.52 6.37 -7.86
CA SER A 113 -11.64 5.21 -8.73
C SER A 113 -12.78 5.31 -9.73
N VAL A 114 -12.67 4.52 -10.78
CA VAL A 114 -13.65 4.40 -11.85
C VAL A 114 -13.68 2.96 -12.36
N ASP A 115 -14.85 2.51 -12.82
CA ASP A 115 -14.95 1.24 -13.53
C ASP A 115 -14.55 1.45 -14.99
N GLY A 116 -13.70 0.59 -15.53
CA GLY A 116 -13.28 0.71 -16.92
C GLY A 116 -12.20 -0.29 -17.30
N ALA A 117 -11.53 -0.02 -18.42
CA ALA A 117 -10.33 -0.74 -18.80
C ALA A 117 -9.15 0.23 -18.80
N PHE A 118 -8.05 -0.13 -18.13
CA PHE A 118 -6.89 0.75 -18.01
C PHE A 118 -5.66 0.14 -18.63
N THR A 119 -4.99 0.92 -19.48
CA THR A 119 -3.66 0.61 -19.99
C THR A 119 -2.66 1.44 -19.22
N PHE A 120 -1.75 0.76 -18.53
CA PHE A 120 -0.69 1.47 -17.81
C PHE A 120 0.29 2.09 -18.82
N PRO A 121 0.72 3.35 -18.61
CA PRO A 121 1.76 3.95 -19.42
C PRO A 121 3.01 3.06 -19.45
N GLY A 122 3.55 2.81 -20.64
CA GLY A 122 4.72 1.95 -20.83
C GLY A 122 4.44 0.45 -20.81
N SER A 123 3.17 0.02 -20.91
CA SER A 123 2.82 -1.40 -21.07
C SER A 123 2.35 -1.72 -22.49
N ASP A 124 2.96 -2.73 -23.13
CA ASP A 124 2.55 -3.25 -24.45
C ASP A 124 1.36 -4.24 -24.37
N GLY A 125 0.74 -4.35 -23.20
CA GLY A 125 -0.35 -5.29 -22.94
C GLY A 125 -1.74 -4.73 -23.24
N PRO A 126 -2.76 -5.59 -23.36
CA PRO A 126 -4.14 -5.14 -23.49
C PRO A 126 -4.59 -4.36 -22.24
N PRO A 127 -5.60 -3.47 -22.37
CA PRO A 127 -6.20 -2.80 -21.23
C PRO A 127 -6.70 -3.82 -20.19
N ILE A 128 -6.46 -3.54 -18.91
CA ILE A 128 -6.93 -4.40 -17.81
C ILE A 128 -8.35 -3.96 -17.42
N PRO A 129 -9.39 -4.79 -17.61
CA PRO A 129 -10.75 -4.45 -17.23
C PRO A 129 -10.95 -4.51 -15.72
N GLY A 130 -11.87 -3.70 -15.20
CA GLY A 130 -12.32 -3.72 -13.82
C GLY A 130 -12.20 -2.36 -13.14
N LEU A 131 -12.10 -2.37 -11.82
CA LEU A 131 -11.89 -1.15 -11.06
C LEU A 131 -10.48 -0.62 -11.29
N VAL A 132 -10.39 0.67 -11.58
CA VAL A 132 -9.14 1.43 -11.70
C VAL A 132 -9.07 2.38 -10.52
N VAL A 133 -7.95 2.40 -9.80
CA VAL A 133 -7.73 3.27 -8.64
C VAL A 133 -6.52 4.15 -8.88
N PHE A 134 -6.68 5.46 -8.72
CA PHE A 134 -5.60 6.44 -8.73
C PHE A 134 -5.42 6.97 -7.32
N ALA A 135 -4.19 6.95 -6.81
CA ALA A 135 -3.92 7.30 -5.41
C ALA A 135 -2.68 8.17 -5.24
N SER A 136 -2.69 8.95 -4.18
CA SER A 136 -1.67 9.94 -3.81
C SER A 136 -1.40 9.89 -2.29
N GLY A 137 -0.29 10.50 -1.87
CA GLY A 137 0.15 10.44 -0.47
C GLY A 137 0.49 9.01 -0.02
N CYS A 138 1.07 8.21 -0.91
CA CYS A 138 1.29 6.79 -0.69
C CYS A 138 2.59 6.48 0.06
N THR A 139 2.51 5.59 1.05
CA THR A 139 3.64 5.01 1.78
C THR A 139 3.63 3.49 1.61
N GLU A 140 4.79 2.91 1.31
CA GLU A 140 4.95 1.47 1.18
C GLU A 140 5.26 0.80 2.52
N GLU A 141 4.61 -0.32 2.79
CA GLU A 141 4.77 -1.11 4.01
C GLU A 141 4.65 -2.62 3.77
N VAL A 142 4.98 -3.42 4.79
CA VAL A 142 4.81 -4.88 4.75
C VAL A 142 3.32 -5.22 4.86
N ASN A 143 2.86 -6.21 4.10
CA ASN A 143 1.47 -6.66 4.17
C ASN A 143 1.20 -7.38 5.50
N PRO A 144 0.28 -6.87 6.35
CA PRO A 144 -0.03 -7.46 7.65
C PRO A 144 -0.79 -8.80 7.53
N LEU A 145 -1.28 -9.19 6.35
CA LEU A 145 -1.88 -10.52 6.14
C LEU A 145 -0.87 -11.68 6.15
N LEU A 146 0.42 -11.38 6.03
CA LEU A 146 1.48 -12.38 5.92
C LEU A 146 2.29 -12.54 7.21
N VAL A 147 1.88 -11.86 8.28
CA VAL A 147 2.55 -11.84 9.59
C VAL A 147 1.85 -12.78 10.57
#